data_AF-A0A0G4EPW8-F1
#
_entry.id   AF-A0A0G4EPW8-F1
#
_cell.length_a   1.000
_cell.length_b   1.000
_cell.length_c   1.000
_cell.angle_alpha   90.00
_cell.angle_beta   90.00
_cell.angle_gamma   90.00
#
_symmetry.space_group_name_H-M   'P 1'
#
loop_
_entity.id
_entity.type
_entity.pdbx_description
1 polymer ?
#
loop_
_entity_poly.entity_id
_entity_poly.type
_entity_poly.pdbx_seq_one_letter_code
_entity_poly.pdbx_strand_id
1 'polypeptide(L)'
;MPYVEAHRWGVRLAHLIAVIVRYPLGLTTGNYAMTAFAGVVDGHAEGRAEMVERGRIAAGTLTTISFEQADRTDMSQAELQELPLLQRTEPAIPNPSCSRRVLPSLETVTGLRIGHAVVAGRWTMPALKDIIDARVEREPPPANQPPDPLRLATWVSTSTALRRLDVCSPPRHKAMVLDRAGRGEGAAGQSETVRPLANLEDIGTLECSSDRHFIQDINELQSVLIARGCDGVQGRGLTSLRVDLIDRMKADMDALEMLVALERFNELVRRTQKVRVTGGSAPTCIATFDLSNLFRLPADATSFIKQSIIRLAAAALTVEWKITPRDTTDLQPLETPNDAVKEVAATISFDKAESVAIHTRRNWQPPLLIPRPRALEHLANSAFPVATSLSVTTTLGSHAVAPLVRIIGADRLQVDAGSVPLSAEAWSAYLAELGRAARVPLLRLRVEGDESGPVDWGDRPDALPTISEIQLYLKVPEGVPSEDDYFYAFIQQLLKLRGLTRLEVFEPVGTSRRVLRTRCPDKTIGNFTIDFSGSVQLSRTWPATQSDTQLKR
;
A
#
# COMPACT_ATOMS: atom_id res chain seq x y z
N MET A 1 -21.24 -0.95 38.88
CA MET A 1 -21.61 0.20 39.72
C MET A 1 -22.55 1.11 38.93
N PRO A 2 -23.77 1.40 39.42
CA PRO A 2 -24.69 2.36 38.80
C PRO A 2 -24.15 3.80 38.79
N TYR A 3 -24.63 4.62 37.84
CA TYR A 3 -24.23 6.02 37.70
C TYR A 3 -24.40 6.83 38.99
N VAL A 4 -25.55 6.71 39.66
CA VAL A 4 -25.88 7.52 40.85
C VAL A 4 -24.92 7.24 42.00
N GLU A 5 -24.51 5.99 42.18
CA GLU A 5 -23.53 5.60 43.19
C GLU A 5 -22.15 6.16 42.83
N ALA A 6 -21.71 5.94 41.59
CA ALA A 6 -20.46 6.47 41.07
C ALA A 6 -20.38 8.00 41.19
N HIS A 7 -21.47 8.70 40.94
CA HIS A 7 -21.59 10.15 41.13
C HIS A 7 -21.39 10.58 42.58
N ARG A 8 -22.05 9.91 43.53
CA ARG A 8 -21.88 10.18 44.96
C ARG A 8 -20.44 9.95 45.41
N TRP A 9 -19.77 8.93 44.87
CA TRP A 9 -18.34 8.71 45.09
C TRP A 9 -17.52 9.87 44.51
N GLY A 10 -17.75 10.24 43.24
CA GLY A 10 -17.11 11.35 42.57
C GLY A 10 -17.14 12.66 43.37
N VAL A 11 -18.31 13.03 43.90
CA VAL A 11 -18.51 14.25 44.73
C VAL A 11 -17.58 14.29 45.94
N ARG A 12 -17.27 13.13 46.52
CA ARG A 12 -16.38 13.03 47.70
C ARG A 12 -14.89 13.04 47.34
N LEU A 13 -14.54 12.75 46.09
CA LEU A 13 -13.16 12.67 45.61
C LEU A 13 -12.62 14.05 45.22
N ALA A 14 -12.56 14.98 46.17
CA ALA A 14 -12.14 16.37 45.93
C ALA A 14 -10.67 16.52 45.48
N HIS A 15 -9.86 15.48 45.63
CA HIS A 15 -8.45 15.43 45.24
C HIS A 15 -8.17 14.37 44.18
N LEU A 16 -9.17 13.98 43.38
CA LEU A 16 -8.97 13.06 42.26
C LEU A 16 -7.98 13.68 41.25
N ILE A 17 -6.88 12.97 40.99
CA ILE A 17 -5.82 13.41 40.06
C ILE A 17 -5.90 12.64 38.74
N ALA A 18 -6.20 11.35 38.80
CA ALA A 18 -6.25 10.49 37.63
C ALA A 18 -7.40 9.50 37.72
N VAL A 19 -7.94 9.13 36.56
CA VAL A 19 -8.88 8.01 36.41
C VAL A 19 -8.35 7.05 35.38
N ILE A 20 -8.27 5.78 35.73
CA ILE A 20 -7.89 4.70 34.82
C ILE A 20 -9.08 3.77 34.66
N VAL A 21 -9.61 3.68 33.45
CA VAL A 21 -10.70 2.77 33.09
C VAL A 21 -10.09 1.55 32.45
N ARG A 22 -10.13 0.41 33.15
CA ARG A 22 -9.67 -0.88 32.62
C ARG A 22 -10.85 -1.65 32.03
N TYR A 23 -10.70 -2.16 30.81
CA TYR A 23 -11.72 -2.97 30.13
C TYR A 23 -11.11 -4.24 29.51
N PRO A 24 -11.84 -5.37 29.50
CA PRO A 24 -11.32 -6.63 29.00
C PRO A 24 -11.29 -6.67 27.47
N LEU A 25 -10.37 -7.49 26.95
CA LEU A 25 -10.12 -7.67 25.52
C LEU A 25 -11.40 -8.11 24.76
N GLY A 26 -11.75 -7.39 23.69
CA GLY A 26 -12.92 -7.67 22.85
C GLY A 26 -14.25 -7.01 23.29
N LEU A 27 -14.25 -6.23 24.38
CA LEU A 27 -15.40 -5.45 24.85
C LEU A 27 -15.29 -3.95 24.52
N THR A 28 -14.68 -3.61 23.40
CA THR A 28 -14.29 -2.25 23.04
C THR A 28 -15.46 -1.30 22.76
N THR A 29 -16.66 -1.85 22.57
CA THR A 29 -17.90 -1.11 22.31
C THR A 29 -18.81 -0.98 23.53
N GLY A 30 -18.48 -1.61 24.66
CA GLY A 30 -19.41 -1.75 25.77
C GLY A 30 -19.53 -0.52 26.68
N ASN A 31 -20.75 -0.05 26.94
CA ASN A 31 -21.02 1.06 27.87
C ASN A 31 -20.87 0.71 29.36
N TYR A 32 -20.58 -0.55 29.68
CA TYR A 32 -20.67 -1.08 31.05
C TYR A 32 -19.76 -0.33 32.05
N ALA A 33 -18.53 0.01 31.66
CA ALA A 33 -17.63 0.82 32.49
C ALA A 33 -17.88 2.33 32.32
N MET A 34 -18.39 2.75 31.16
CA MET A 34 -18.59 4.15 30.81
C MET A 34 -19.64 4.85 31.67
N THR A 35 -20.67 4.12 32.10
CA THR A 35 -21.71 4.65 33.00
C THR A 35 -21.14 5.02 34.37
N ALA A 36 -20.35 4.12 34.98
CA ALA A 36 -19.70 4.39 36.26
C ALA A 36 -18.64 5.49 36.12
N PHE A 37 -17.83 5.41 35.07
CA PHE A 37 -16.81 6.41 34.76
C PHE A 37 -17.41 7.82 34.61
N ALA A 38 -18.47 7.97 33.81
CA ALA A 38 -19.18 9.24 33.65
C ALA A 38 -19.67 9.78 35.01
N GLY A 39 -20.27 8.91 35.83
CA GLY A 39 -20.73 9.27 37.17
C GLY A 39 -19.60 9.81 38.05
N VAL A 40 -18.47 9.10 38.13
CA VAL A 40 -17.32 9.54 38.94
C VAL A 40 -16.80 10.91 38.49
N VAL A 41 -16.62 11.12 37.19
CA VAL A 41 -16.07 12.38 36.65
C VAL A 41 -17.07 13.54 36.82
N ASP A 42 -18.35 13.31 36.53
CA ASP A 42 -19.41 14.32 36.72
C ASP A 42 -19.52 14.73 38.20
N GLY A 43 -19.54 13.74 39.09
CA GLY A 43 -19.59 13.98 40.53
C GLY A 43 -18.36 14.72 41.03
N HIS A 44 -17.17 14.36 40.54
CA HIS A 44 -15.94 15.07 40.88
C HIS A 44 -16.01 16.54 40.45
N ALA A 45 -16.43 16.82 39.22
CA ALA A 45 -16.55 18.17 38.71
C ALA A 45 -17.57 18.99 39.53
N GLU A 46 -18.69 18.39 39.93
CA GLU A 46 -19.71 19.01 40.77
C GLU A 46 -19.20 19.33 42.18
N GLY A 47 -18.63 18.33 42.87
CA GLY A 47 -18.09 18.52 44.22
C GLY A 47 -16.96 19.56 44.25
N ARG A 48 -16.14 19.62 43.18
CA ARG A 48 -15.11 20.65 43.03
C ARG A 48 -15.70 22.04 42.84
N ALA A 49 -16.69 22.20 41.96
CA ALA A 49 -17.35 23.49 41.76
C ALA A 49 -17.90 24.03 43.08
N GLU A 50 -18.57 23.20 43.88
CA GLU A 50 -19.09 23.56 45.21
C GLU A 50 -17.97 24.00 46.18
N MET A 51 -16.82 23.33 46.16
CA MET A 51 -15.70 23.70 47.04
C MET A 51 -14.98 24.98 46.58
N VAL A 52 -14.91 25.23 45.27
CA VAL A 52 -14.36 26.47 44.70
C VAL A 52 -15.24 27.66 45.04
N GLU A 53 -16.56 27.53 44.91
CA GLU A 53 -17.52 28.57 45.31
C GLU A 53 -17.40 28.92 46.81
N ARG A 54 -17.01 27.94 47.64
CA ARG A 54 -16.73 28.14 49.07
C ARG A 54 -15.32 28.69 49.37
N GLY A 55 -14.51 28.98 48.35
CA GLY A 55 -13.16 29.53 48.49
C GLY A 55 -12.14 28.59 49.13
N ARG A 56 -12.35 27.27 49.06
CA ARG A 56 -11.54 26.30 49.82
C ARG A 56 -10.33 25.76 49.06
N ILE A 57 -10.37 25.73 47.73
CA ILE A 57 -9.40 25.03 46.88
C ILE A 57 -9.27 25.67 45.49
N ALA A 58 -8.24 25.26 44.73
CA ALA A 58 -8.03 25.63 43.32
C ALA A 58 -9.16 25.10 42.39
N ALA A 59 -9.16 25.47 41.11
CA ALA A 59 -10.28 25.17 40.19
C ALA A 59 -10.44 23.68 39.83
N GLY A 60 -9.36 22.88 39.77
CA GLY A 60 -9.43 21.44 39.46
C GLY A 60 -8.23 20.65 39.99
N THR A 61 -8.35 19.32 40.03
CA THR A 61 -7.22 18.39 40.33
C THR A 61 -7.11 17.25 39.33
N LEU A 62 -8.18 16.85 38.65
CA LEU A 62 -8.14 15.76 37.67
C LEU A 62 -7.32 16.20 36.45
N THR A 63 -6.13 15.61 36.29
CA THR A 63 -5.19 15.91 35.20
C THR A 63 -5.17 14.86 34.12
N THR A 64 -5.55 13.61 34.42
CA THR A 64 -5.35 12.49 33.50
C THR A 64 -6.53 11.52 33.48
N ILE A 65 -6.92 11.10 32.28
CA ILE A 65 -7.85 9.98 32.05
C ILE A 65 -7.15 8.97 31.16
N SER A 66 -7.05 7.71 31.61
CA SER A 66 -6.47 6.61 30.83
C SER A 66 -7.51 5.52 30.62
N PHE A 67 -7.54 4.97 29.40
CA PHE A 67 -8.36 3.83 29.04
C PHE A 67 -7.42 2.67 28.68
N GLU A 68 -7.41 1.64 29.51
CA GLU A 68 -6.46 0.54 29.41
C GLU A 68 -7.19 -0.78 29.12
N GLN A 69 -6.66 -1.51 28.14
CA GLN A 69 -7.11 -2.87 27.91
C GLN A 69 -6.50 -3.75 29.01
N ALA A 70 -7.35 -4.43 29.78
CA ALA A 70 -6.93 -5.44 30.72
C ALA A 70 -6.50 -6.69 29.95
N ASP A 71 -5.35 -7.24 30.33
CA ASP A 71 -4.93 -8.55 29.82
C ASP A 71 -5.94 -9.60 30.30
N ARG A 72 -6.25 -10.58 29.45
CA ARG A 72 -7.06 -11.74 29.85
C ARG A 72 -6.42 -12.50 30.99
N THR A 73 -5.09 -12.44 31.13
CA THR A 73 -4.36 -13.05 32.24
C THR A 73 -4.63 -12.35 33.59
N ASP A 74 -5.07 -11.10 33.57
CA ASP A 74 -5.44 -10.35 34.78
C ASP A 74 -6.85 -10.68 35.28
N MET A 75 -7.61 -11.48 34.53
CA MET A 75 -8.99 -11.84 34.86
C MET A 75 -9.11 -13.26 35.39
N SER A 76 -9.96 -13.43 36.39
CA SER A 76 -10.41 -14.74 36.83
C SER A 76 -11.30 -15.42 35.78
N GLN A 77 -11.34 -16.76 35.82
CA GLN A 77 -12.20 -17.54 34.93
C GLN A 77 -13.69 -17.20 35.10
N ALA A 78 -14.13 -16.83 36.30
CA ALA A 78 -15.49 -16.38 36.56
C ALA A 78 -15.80 -15.05 35.83
N GLU A 79 -14.90 -14.07 35.91
CA GLU A 79 -15.08 -12.79 35.21
C GLU A 79 -15.10 -12.98 33.69
N LEU A 80 -14.29 -13.89 33.15
CA LEU A 80 -14.31 -14.26 31.73
C LEU A 80 -15.65 -14.87 31.30
N GLN A 81 -16.29 -15.66 32.17
CA GLN A 81 -17.61 -16.25 31.91
C GLN A 81 -18.74 -15.20 31.99
N GLU A 82 -18.56 -14.11 32.74
CA GLU A 82 -19.55 -13.04 32.86
C GLU A 82 -19.50 -12.01 31.72
N LEU A 83 -18.39 -11.92 30.96
CA LEU A 83 -18.25 -10.94 29.87
C LEU A 83 -19.42 -10.94 28.86
N PRO A 84 -19.92 -12.08 28.38
CA PRO A 84 -21.05 -12.09 27.44
C PRO A 84 -22.36 -11.59 28.05
N LEU A 85 -22.54 -11.77 29.37
CA LEU A 85 -23.71 -11.25 30.09
C LEU A 85 -23.60 -9.73 30.23
N LEU A 86 -22.41 -9.22 30.59
CA LEU A 86 -22.16 -7.78 30.73
C LEU A 86 -22.37 -7.01 29.41
N GLN A 87 -22.05 -7.62 28.27
CA GLN A 87 -22.37 -7.06 26.94
C GLN A 87 -23.87 -6.95 26.67
N ARG A 88 -24.67 -7.90 27.17
CA ARG A 88 -26.12 -7.92 26.92
C ARG A 88 -26.87 -6.94 27.80
N THR A 89 -26.33 -6.65 28.98
CA THR A 89 -26.95 -5.76 29.98
C THR A 89 -26.23 -4.42 30.07
N GLU A 90 -25.93 -3.80 28.93
CA GLU A 90 -25.28 -2.49 28.93
C GLU A 90 -26.19 -1.42 29.55
N PRO A 91 -25.79 -0.82 30.68
CA PRO A 91 -26.55 0.28 31.25
C PRO A 91 -26.45 1.49 30.32
N ALA A 92 -27.61 2.11 30.04
CA ALA A 92 -27.64 3.38 29.33
C ALA A 92 -26.94 4.45 30.17
N ILE A 93 -25.99 5.16 29.55
CA ILE A 93 -25.36 6.32 30.17
C ILE A 93 -26.44 7.41 30.26
N PRO A 94 -26.74 7.96 31.46
CA PRO A 94 -27.75 9.01 31.59
C PRO A 94 -27.43 10.19 30.67
N ASN A 95 -28.45 10.87 30.14
CA ASN A 95 -28.22 12.07 29.33
C ASN A 95 -27.39 13.11 30.13
N PRO A 96 -26.49 13.85 29.46
CA PRO A 96 -25.77 14.94 30.10
C PRO A 96 -26.74 15.94 30.73
N SER A 97 -26.34 16.54 31.85
CA SER A 97 -27.01 17.73 32.38
C SER A 97 -27.03 18.84 31.32
N CYS A 98 -28.05 19.71 31.36
CA CYS A 98 -28.20 20.81 30.39
C CYS A 98 -26.98 21.74 30.29
N SER A 99 -26.11 21.77 31.32
CA SER A 99 -24.80 22.42 31.27
C SER A 99 -23.66 21.39 31.30
N ARG A 100 -22.65 21.60 30.44
CA ARG A 100 -21.41 20.83 30.47
C ARG A 100 -20.63 21.16 31.74
N ARG A 101 -20.07 20.15 32.39
CA ARG A 101 -19.22 20.33 33.56
C ARG A 101 -17.81 20.74 33.13
N VAL A 102 -17.16 21.65 33.86
CA VAL A 102 -15.81 22.12 33.51
C VAL A 102 -14.77 21.25 34.21
N LEU A 103 -13.81 20.74 33.44
CA LEU A 103 -12.62 20.02 33.91
C LEU A 103 -11.39 20.89 33.63
N PRO A 104 -11.11 21.91 34.47
CA PRO A 104 -10.14 22.96 34.13
C PRO A 104 -8.68 22.50 34.22
N SER A 105 -8.42 21.34 34.84
CA SER A 105 -7.08 20.79 35.02
C SER A 105 -6.80 19.56 34.18
N LEU A 106 -7.78 19.05 33.42
CA LEU A 106 -7.59 17.85 32.63
C LEU A 106 -6.65 18.15 31.46
N GLU A 107 -5.45 17.57 31.49
CA GLU A 107 -4.39 17.82 30.51
C GLU A 107 -4.23 16.67 29.52
N THR A 108 -4.53 15.44 29.94
CA THR A 108 -4.18 14.25 29.15
C THR A 108 -5.31 13.22 29.13
N VAL A 109 -5.62 12.71 27.94
CA VAL A 109 -6.52 11.57 27.72
C VAL A 109 -5.81 10.52 26.87
N THR A 110 -5.67 9.30 27.38
CA THR A 110 -4.97 8.20 26.69
C THR A 110 -5.84 6.97 26.49
N GLY A 111 -5.58 6.21 25.43
CA GLY A 111 -6.21 4.92 25.15
C GLY A 111 -7.65 5.00 24.64
N LEU A 112 -8.03 6.13 24.05
CA LEU A 112 -9.38 6.34 23.50
C LEU A 112 -9.75 5.24 22.51
N ARG A 113 -11.00 4.78 22.56
CA ARG A 113 -11.59 3.89 21.57
C ARG A 113 -12.91 4.46 21.06
N ILE A 114 -13.41 3.82 20.01
CA ILE A 114 -14.67 4.12 19.31
C ILE A 114 -15.85 4.34 20.30
N GLY A 115 -15.95 3.56 21.37
CA GLY A 115 -17.03 3.67 22.37
C GLY A 115 -16.91 4.83 23.36
N HIS A 116 -15.73 5.45 23.52
CA HIS A 116 -15.49 6.39 24.63
C HIS A 116 -15.99 7.81 24.36
N ALA A 117 -16.35 8.16 23.12
CA ALA A 117 -16.78 9.53 22.79
C ALA A 117 -18.12 9.94 23.41
N VAL A 118 -18.93 8.96 23.84
CA VAL A 118 -20.24 9.18 24.46
C VAL A 118 -20.18 10.04 25.74
N VAL A 119 -19.04 10.05 26.44
CA VAL A 119 -18.86 10.86 27.66
C VAL A 119 -18.19 12.21 27.42
N ALA A 120 -17.50 12.40 26.29
CA ALA A 120 -16.76 13.62 26.00
C ALA A 120 -17.67 14.86 25.94
N GLY A 121 -18.88 14.70 25.39
CA GLY A 121 -19.85 15.79 25.24
C GLY A 121 -20.39 16.33 26.56
N ARG A 122 -20.10 15.67 27.68
CA ARG A 122 -20.52 16.08 29.02
C ARG A 122 -19.62 17.16 29.61
N TRP A 123 -18.42 17.35 29.06
CA TRP A 123 -17.36 18.13 29.70
C TRP A 123 -16.82 19.25 28.82
N THR A 124 -16.33 20.28 29.50
CA THR A 124 -15.52 21.37 28.94
C THR A 124 -14.10 21.22 29.48
N MET A 125 -13.13 21.03 28.59
CA MET A 125 -11.75 20.64 28.90
C MET A 125 -10.75 21.67 28.34
N PRO A 126 -10.69 22.90 28.88
CA PRO A 126 -9.89 23.98 28.30
C PRO A 126 -8.37 23.70 28.35
N ALA A 127 -7.91 22.99 29.38
CA ALA A 127 -6.49 22.67 29.59
C ALA A 127 -6.01 21.38 28.88
N LEU A 128 -6.85 20.74 28.06
CA LEU A 128 -6.51 19.47 27.43
C LEU A 128 -5.39 19.66 26.40
N LYS A 129 -4.21 19.11 26.71
CA LYS A 129 -3.00 19.19 25.89
C LYS A 129 -2.82 17.96 25.01
N ASP A 130 -3.06 16.77 25.56
CA ASP A 130 -2.66 15.52 24.93
C ASP A 130 -3.82 14.55 24.79
N ILE A 131 -4.06 14.12 23.56
CA ILE A 131 -4.94 12.99 23.23
C ILE A 131 -4.10 11.92 22.54
N ILE A 132 -4.06 10.72 23.11
CA ILE A 132 -3.23 9.62 22.62
C ILE A 132 -4.09 8.37 22.47
N ASP A 133 -4.12 7.79 21.27
CA ASP A 133 -4.86 6.57 20.96
C ASP A 133 -4.11 5.30 21.40
N ALA A 134 -4.85 4.25 21.74
CA ALA A 134 -4.31 2.91 21.99
C ALA A 134 -3.91 2.27 20.65
N ARG A 135 -2.64 2.44 20.27
CA ARG A 135 -2.07 1.91 19.01
C ARG A 135 -2.09 0.37 18.86
N VAL A 136 -2.50 -0.36 19.89
CA VAL A 136 -1.99 -1.73 20.10
C VAL A 136 -2.69 -2.79 19.26
N GLU A 137 -3.95 -2.62 18.84
CA GLU A 137 -4.63 -3.62 18.01
C GLU A 137 -5.60 -2.92 17.05
N ARG A 138 -5.31 -2.95 15.74
CA ARG A 138 -6.32 -2.70 14.70
C ARG A 138 -7.31 -3.87 14.78
N GLU A 139 -8.24 -3.83 15.73
CA GLU A 139 -9.50 -4.55 15.54
C GLU A 139 -10.10 -3.96 14.26
N PRO A 140 -10.27 -4.76 13.18
CA PRO A 140 -10.94 -4.26 12.00
C PRO A 140 -12.30 -3.72 12.46
N PRO A 141 -12.66 -2.48 12.07
CA PRO A 141 -13.97 -1.95 12.43
C PRO A 141 -15.03 -2.96 11.99
N PRO A 142 -16.09 -3.17 12.78
CA PRO A 142 -17.18 -4.04 12.37
C PRO A 142 -17.63 -3.59 10.97
N ALA A 143 -17.79 -4.55 10.04
CA ALA A 143 -17.88 -4.30 8.59
C ALA A 143 -18.95 -3.28 8.14
N ASN A 144 -19.84 -2.88 9.05
CA ASN A 144 -20.99 -2.01 8.79
C ASN A 144 -20.92 -0.64 9.48
N GLN A 145 -19.85 -0.31 10.23
CA GLN A 145 -19.76 0.99 10.91
C GLN A 145 -18.61 1.82 10.34
N PRO A 146 -18.91 2.90 9.57
CA PRO A 146 -17.86 3.78 9.11
C PRO A 146 -17.17 4.43 10.31
N PRO A 147 -15.84 4.65 10.25
CA PRO A 147 -15.14 5.44 11.24
C PRO A 147 -15.83 6.81 11.36
N ASP A 148 -16.21 7.17 12.57
CA ASP A 148 -16.90 8.44 12.85
C ASP A 148 -15.87 9.45 13.39
N PRO A 149 -15.32 10.33 12.54
CA PRO A 149 -14.31 11.29 12.93
C PRO A 149 -14.81 12.32 13.94
N LEU A 150 -16.13 12.53 14.04
CA LEU A 150 -16.71 13.53 14.94
C LEU A 150 -16.53 13.18 16.42
N ARG A 151 -16.21 11.92 16.71
CA ARG A 151 -16.00 11.41 18.07
C ARG A 151 -14.81 12.04 18.77
N LEU A 152 -13.68 12.12 18.08
CA LEU A 152 -12.49 12.81 18.59
C LEU A 152 -12.69 14.32 18.63
N ALA A 153 -13.50 14.83 17.70
CA ALA A 153 -13.82 16.25 17.62
C ALA A 153 -14.50 16.75 18.90
N THR A 154 -15.34 15.93 19.54
CA THR A 154 -15.98 16.27 20.82
C THR A 154 -14.95 16.48 21.93
N TRP A 155 -13.93 15.63 22.03
CA TRP A 155 -12.86 15.75 23.04
C TRP A 155 -12.05 17.04 22.89
N VAL A 156 -11.70 17.42 21.66
CA VAL A 156 -10.92 18.65 21.40
C VAL A 156 -11.77 19.92 21.34
N SER A 157 -13.10 19.79 21.20
CA SER A 157 -13.99 20.92 20.87
C SER A 157 -13.90 22.11 21.83
N THR A 158 -13.54 21.86 23.09
CA THR A 158 -13.42 22.88 24.13
C THR A 158 -11.97 23.18 24.53
N SER A 159 -10.99 22.49 23.95
CA SER A 159 -9.58 22.70 24.27
C SER A 159 -9.03 23.96 23.62
N THR A 160 -8.24 24.72 24.38
CA THR A 160 -7.46 25.87 23.89
C THR A 160 -5.95 25.65 24.06
N ALA A 161 -5.55 24.49 24.59
CA ALA A 161 -4.17 24.17 24.96
C ALA A 161 -3.63 22.93 24.23
N LEU A 162 -4.28 22.48 23.15
CA LEU A 162 -3.93 21.25 22.46
C LEU A 162 -2.47 21.29 21.94
N ARG A 163 -1.67 20.32 22.36
CA ARG A 163 -0.27 20.12 21.96
C ARG A 163 -0.10 18.85 21.14
N ARG A 164 -0.80 17.77 21.49
CA ARG A 164 -0.65 16.47 20.82
C ARG A 164 -2.00 15.81 20.55
N LEU A 165 -2.21 15.41 19.30
CA LEU A 165 -3.31 14.56 18.85
C LEU A 165 -2.72 13.28 18.26
N ASP A 166 -2.19 12.38 19.08
CA ASP A 166 -1.56 11.14 18.61
C ASP A 166 -2.60 10.05 18.35
N VAL A 167 -3.32 10.22 17.25
CA VAL A 167 -4.31 9.26 16.73
C VAL A 167 -3.88 8.83 15.33
N CYS A 168 -4.08 7.57 14.96
CA CYS A 168 -3.87 7.10 13.58
C CYS A 168 -5.15 7.35 12.78
N SER A 169 -5.12 8.22 11.76
CA SER A 169 -6.33 8.52 10.98
C SER A 169 -6.00 9.18 9.63
N PRO A 170 -6.91 9.12 8.65
CA PRO A 170 -6.77 9.86 7.38
C PRO A 170 -6.70 11.38 7.59
N PRO A 171 -6.09 12.14 6.65
CA PRO A 171 -5.96 13.60 6.76
C PRO A 171 -7.30 14.32 6.95
N ARG A 172 -8.35 13.92 6.21
CA ARG A 172 -9.70 14.49 6.32
C ARG A 172 -10.27 14.40 7.72
N HIS A 173 -10.12 13.25 8.37
CA HIS A 173 -10.60 13.06 9.73
C HIS A 173 -9.87 13.98 10.71
N LYS A 174 -8.55 14.16 10.54
CA LYS A 174 -7.81 15.13 11.35
C LYS A 174 -8.26 16.56 11.09
N ALA A 175 -8.51 16.92 9.83
CA ALA A 175 -9.00 18.25 9.47
C ALA A 175 -10.34 18.54 10.18
N MET A 176 -11.29 17.62 10.09
CA MET A 176 -12.61 17.72 10.75
C MET A 176 -12.50 17.85 12.28
N VAL A 177 -11.61 17.08 12.91
CA VAL A 177 -11.39 17.11 14.37
C VAL A 177 -10.77 18.45 14.79
N LEU A 178 -9.69 18.85 14.13
CA LEU A 178 -8.90 20.03 14.47
C LEU A 178 -9.64 21.34 14.13
N ASP A 179 -10.51 21.34 13.13
CA ASP A 179 -11.35 22.50 12.82
C ASP A 179 -12.27 22.85 14.01
N ARG A 180 -12.77 21.83 14.73
CA ARG A 180 -13.63 22.02 15.90
C ARG A 180 -12.89 22.42 17.17
N ALA A 181 -11.57 22.33 17.24
CA ALA A 181 -10.81 22.57 18.47
C ALA A 181 -11.05 23.99 19.03
N GLY A 182 -11.58 24.12 20.24
CA GLY A 182 -11.92 25.43 20.82
C GLY A 182 -13.16 26.13 20.24
N ARG A 183 -14.06 25.44 19.52
CA ARG A 183 -15.37 25.96 19.07
C ARG A 183 -16.55 25.60 19.99
N GLY A 184 -16.31 25.42 21.29
CA GLY A 184 -17.35 25.00 22.24
C GLY A 184 -18.63 25.85 22.19
N GLU A 185 -19.78 25.22 22.46
CA GLU A 185 -21.09 25.87 22.56
C GLU A 185 -21.02 27.00 23.61
N GLY A 186 -21.14 28.25 23.15
CA GLY A 186 -20.98 29.45 23.97
C GLY A 186 -19.88 30.41 23.50
N ALA A 187 -19.03 30.01 22.55
CA ALA A 187 -18.01 30.87 21.95
C ALA A 187 -18.54 31.83 20.87
N ALA A 188 -19.85 31.84 20.60
CA ALA A 188 -20.50 32.76 19.66
C ALA A 188 -20.38 34.21 20.17
N GLY A 189 -19.28 34.87 19.82
CA GLY A 189 -18.95 36.23 20.26
C GLY A 189 -17.52 36.40 20.77
N GLN A 190 -16.78 35.32 21.05
CA GLN A 190 -15.34 35.42 21.28
C GLN A 190 -14.62 35.56 19.94
N SER A 191 -13.98 36.71 19.75
CA SER A 191 -13.32 37.18 18.52
C SER A 191 -12.41 36.11 17.89
N GLU A 192 -12.26 36.15 16.56
CA GLU A 192 -11.37 35.34 15.70
C GLU A 192 -9.89 35.29 16.15
N THR A 193 -9.52 35.94 17.25
CA THR A 193 -8.15 36.05 17.76
C THR A 193 -7.67 34.80 18.49
N VAL A 194 -8.56 33.93 18.97
CA VAL A 194 -8.15 32.69 19.65
C VAL A 194 -7.61 31.71 18.61
N ARG A 195 -6.32 31.41 18.72
CA ARG A 195 -5.58 30.45 17.89
C ARG A 195 -5.42 29.13 18.65
N PRO A 196 -6.46 28.26 18.69
CA PRO A 196 -6.48 27.09 19.58
C PRO A 196 -5.41 26.05 19.25
N LEU A 197 -4.84 26.07 18.05
CA LEU A 197 -3.80 25.14 17.62
C LEU A 197 -2.39 25.76 17.60
N ALA A 198 -2.21 26.95 18.18
CA ALA A 198 -0.91 27.63 18.19
C ALA A 198 0.20 26.86 18.94
N ASN A 199 -0.18 25.94 19.83
CA ASN A 199 0.74 25.09 20.60
C ASN A 199 0.79 23.66 20.07
N LEU A 200 0.14 23.36 18.94
CA LEU A 200 0.08 22.00 18.39
C LEU A 200 1.45 21.57 17.84
N GLU A 201 1.99 20.51 18.40
CA GLU A 201 3.33 19.99 18.14
C GLU A 201 3.31 18.65 17.38
N ASP A 202 2.25 17.85 17.50
CA ASP A 202 2.14 16.52 16.90
C ASP A 202 0.66 16.16 16.64
N ILE A 203 0.36 15.66 15.43
CA ILE A 203 -0.98 15.21 15.02
C ILE A 203 -1.06 13.69 14.84
N GLY A 204 -0.08 12.95 15.36
CA GLY A 204 -0.05 11.51 15.32
C GLY A 204 0.42 11.00 13.97
N THR A 205 -0.24 9.94 13.51
CA THR A 205 0.10 9.26 12.25
C THR A 205 -1.01 9.54 11.23
N LEU A 206 -0.62 10.01 10.04
CA LEU A 206 -1.51 10.14 8.90
C LEU A 206 -1.61 8.80 8.20
N GLU A 207 -2.82 8.31 8.00
CA GLU A 207 -3.07 7.16 7.15
C GLU A 207 -3.16 7.60 5.69
N CYS A 208 -2.30 7.04 4.88
CA CYS A 208 -2.22 7.25 3.45
C CYS A 208 -2.75 6.01 2.74
N SER A 209 -3.86 6.17 2.02
CA SER A 209 -4.34 5.20 1.04
C SER A 209 -4.05 5.73 -0.36
N SER A 210 -4.11 4.85 -1.37
CA SER A 210 -4.01 5.24 -2.79
C SER A 210 -5.28 5.91 -3.32
N ASP A 211 -6.09 6.52 -2.45
CA ASP A 211 -7.29 7.24 -2.87
C ASP A 211 -6.93 8.61 -3.44
N ARG A 212 -7.55 8.97 -4.56
CA ARG A 212 -7.39 10.27 -5.22
C ARG A 212 -7.79 11.43 -4.33
N HIS A 213 -8.61 11.19 -3.31
CA HIS A 213 -9.01 12.20 -2.34
C HIS A 213 -7.88 12.61 -1.39
N PHE A 214 -6.79 11.83 -1.27
CA PHE A 214 -5.72 12.14 -0.32
C PHE A 214 -5.14 13.55 -0.50
N ILE A 215 -4.89 13.97 -1.75
CA ILE A 215 -4.30 15.30 -2.03
C ILE A 215 -5.26 16.42 -1.62
N GLN A 216 -6.56 16.23 -1.84
CA GLN A 216 -7.57 17.19 -1.39
C GLN A 216 -7.62 17.25 0.14
N ASP A 217 -7.62 16.08 0.78
CA ASP A 217 -7.72 15.93 2.23
C ASP A 217 -6.50 16.49 2.97
N ILE A 218 -5.30 16.33 2.43
CA ILE A 218 -4.07 16.90 3.01
C ILE A 218 -4.05 18.42 2.86
N ASN A 219 -4.55 18.96 1.74
CA ASN A 219 -4.70 20.41 1.54
C ASN A 219 -5.76 21.01 2.48
N GLU A 220 -6.86 20.30 2.73
CA GLU A 220 -7.87 20.69 3.71
C GLU A 220 -7.26 20.71 5.12
N LEU A 221 -6.55 19.65 5.52
CA LEU A 221 -5.85 19.58 6.79
C LEU A 221 -4.84 20.73 6.95
N GLN A 222 -4.06 21.02 5.91
CA GLN A 222 -3.13 22.15 5.88
C GLN A 222 -3.85 23.47 6.16
N SER A 223 -4.96 23.71 5.47
CA SER A 223 -5.74 24.94 5.56
C SER A 223 -6.32 25.10 6.97
N VAL A 224 -6.85 24.03 7.56
CA VAL A 224 -7.34 24.01 8.94
C VAL A 224 -6.20 24.32 9.92
N LEU A 225 -5.05 23.67 9.78
CA LEU A 225 -3.92 23.89 10.69
C LEU A 225 -3.47 25.36 10.68
N ILE A 226 -3.27 25.94 9.48
CA ILE A 226 -2.87 27.34 9.32
C ILE A 226 -3.94 28.29 9.86
N ALA A 227 -5.21 28.11 9.46
CA ALA A 227 -6.32 28.98 9.88
C ALA A 227 -6.53 28.99 11.40
N ARG A 228 -6.17 27.90 12.08
CA ARG A 228 -6.33 27.73 13.53
C ARG A 228 -5.04 28.03 14.31
N GLY A 229 -4.01 28.53 13.62
CA GLY A 229 -2.78 29.09 14.19
C GLY A 229 -1.59 28.15 14.30
N CYS A 230 -1.67 26.95 13.73
CA CYS A 230 -0.55 26.03 13.54
C CYS A 230 0.13 26.36 12.19
N ASP A 231 0.93 27.42 12.21
CA ASP A 231 1.68 27.94 11.05
C ASP A 231 3.19 27.76 11.29
N GLY A 232 3.79 26.84 10.52
CA GLY A 232 5.22 26.55 10.58
C GLY A 232 6.09 27.77 10.24
N VAL A 233 5.61 28.63 9.35
CA VAL A 233 6.30 29.85 8.91
C VAL A 233 6.46 30.84 10.06
N GLN A 234 5.48 30.89 10.98
CA GLN A 234 5.52 31.73 12.19
C GLN A 234 6.25 31.06 13.37
N GLY A 235 6.91 29.91 13.15
CA GLY A 235 7.58 29.15 14.20
C GLY A 235 6.62 28.44 15.16
N ARG A 236 5.35 28.29 14.77
CA ARG A 236 4.27 27.65 15.55
C ARG A 236 3.72 26.47 14.76
N GLY A 237 4.55 25.47 14.52
CA GLY A 237 4.24 24.35 13.64
C GLY A 237 4.56 23.00 14.25
N LEU A 238 4.17 21.95 13.54
CA LEU A 238 4.40 20.58 13.95
C LEU A 238 5.89 20.27 14.06
N THR A 239 6.24 19.51 15.09
CA THR A 239 7.60 19.05 15.36
C THR A 239 7.89 17.71 14.69
N SER A 240 6.86 16.89 14.49
CA SER A 240 6.96 15.60 13.82
C SER A 240 5.78 15.36 12.89
N LEU A 241 6.04 14.63 11.82
CA LEU A 241 5.02 14.13 10.90
C LEU A 241 5.29 12.65 10.70
N ARG A 242 4.30 11.83 11.06
CA ARG A 242 4.31 10.38 10.82
C ARG A 242 3.28 10.05 9.76
N VAL A 243 3.68 9.23 8.81
CA VAL A 243 2.85 8.76 7.71
C VAL A 243 2.89 7.25 7.73
N ASP A 244 1.72 6.61 7.71
CA ASP A 244 1.52 5.18 7.57
C ASP A 244 0.80 4.89 6.25
N LEU A 245 1.33 3.95 5.48
CA LEU A 245 0.78 3.55 4.18
C LEU A 245 -0.11 2.32 4.39
N ILE A 246 -1.42 2.48 4.22
CA ILE A 246 -2.40 1.42 4.48
C ILE A 246 -2.84 0.69 3.20
N ASP A 247 -3.55 -0.42 3.36
CA ASP A 247 -4.29 -1.14 2.30
C ASP A 247 -3.50 -1.59 1.05
N ARG A 248 -2.51 -2.48 1.22
CA ARG A 248 -1.75 -3.10 0.10
C ARG A 248 -1.47 -2.09 -1.02
N MET A 249 -1.01 -0.90 -0.61
CA MET A 249 -0.89 0.27 -1.47
C MET A 249 -0.15 -0.09 -2.75
N LYS A 250 -0.64 0.41 -3.87
CA LYS A 250 0.11 0.46 -5.12
C LYS A 250 0.92 1.75 -5.12
N ALA A 251 2.23 1.63 -5.23
CA ALA A 251 3.10 2.77 -5.46
C ALA A 251 3.07 3.09 -6.96
N ASP A 252 2.00 3.74 -7.42
CA ASP A 252 1.83 4.26 -8.78
C ASP A 252 1.95 5.80 -8.81
N MET A 253 1.64 6.45 -9.93
CA MET A 253 1.78 7.91 -10.07
C MET A 253 1.04 8.70 -8.99
N ASP A 254 -0.08 8.20 -8.46
CA ASP A 254 -0.83 8.86 -7.39
C ASP A 254 0.02 8.87 -6.08
N ALA A 255 0.88 7.87 -5.87
CA ALA A 255 1.83 7.84 -4.76
C ALA A 255 2.92 8.92 -4.87
N LEU A 256 3.43 9.21 -6.08
CA LEU A 256 4.39 10.30 -6.28
C LEU A 256 3.72 11.66 -6.03
N GLU A 257 2.52 11.88 -6.55
CA GLU A 257 1.75 13.11 -6.29
C GLU A 257 1.43 13.28 -4.80
N MET A 258 1.09 12.19 -4.11
CA MET A 258 0.92 12.15 -2.66
C MET A 258 2.20 12.57 -1.93
N LEU A 259 3.37 12.07 -2.31
CA LEU A 259 4.65 12.43 -1.70
C LEU A 259 4.98 13.92 -1.89
N VAL A 260 4.71 14.47 -3.08
CA VAL A 260 4.86 15.91 -3.37
C VAL A 260 3.89 16.73 -2.51
N ALA A 261 2.64 16.29 -2.36
CA ALA A 261 1.67 16.96 -1.51
C ALA A 261 2.08 16.92 -0.02
N LEU A 262 2.58 15.78 0.45
CA LEU A 262 3.11 15.62 1.81
C LEU A 262 4.33 16.51 2.07
N GLU A 263 5.20 16.69 1.08
CA GLU A 263 6.33 17.60 1.19
C GLU A 263 5.88 19.06 1.31
N ARG A 264 4.97 19.52 0.44
CA ARG A 264 4.42 20.88 0.52
C ARG A 264 3.70 21.12 1.86
N PHE A 265 2.91 20.15 2.29
CA PHE A 265 2.28 20.17 3.61
C PHE A 265 3.32 20.31 4.73
N ASN A 266 4.39 19.53 4.64
CA ASN A 266 5.48 19.53 5.58
C ASN A 266 6.23 20.88 5.63
N GLU A 267 6.44 21.53 4.50
CA GLU A 267 7.08 22.85 4.41
C GLU A 267 6.24 23.95 5.07
N LEU A 268 4.92 23.93 4.91
CA LEU A 268 4.04 24.99 5.39
C LEU A 268 3.67 24.86 6.87
N VAL A 269 3.51 23.63 7.35
CA VAL A 269 2.94 23.36 8.68
C VAL A 269 4.02 23.08 9.73
N ARG A 270 5.26 22.77 9.35
CA ARG A 270 6.29 22.37 10.34
C ARG A 270 7.26 23.46 10.72
N ARG A 271 7.71 23.35 11.96
CA ARG A 271 8.85 24.12 12.49
C ARG A 271 10.19 23.40 12.33
N THR A 272 10.21 22.08 12.21
CA THR A 272 11.45 21.27 12.22
C THR A 272 11.42 20.13 11.18
N GLN A 273 12.58 19.73 10.66
CA GLN A 273 12.73 18.93 9.42
C GLN A 273 12.60 17.40 9.51
N LYS A 274 12.19 16.80 10.64
CA LYS A 274 12.23 15.32 10.80
C LYS A 274 10.98 14.60 10.31
N VAL A 275 10.77 14.35 9.01
CA VAL A 275 9.67 13.46 8.56
C VAL A 275 10.03 12.01 8.85
N ARG A 276 9.12 11.26 9.45
CA ARG A 276 9.25 9.81 9.56
C ARG A 276 8.11 9.15 8.82
N VAL A 277 8.37 8.76 7.57
CA VAL A 277 7.53 7.79 6.88
C VAL A 277 7.86 6.43 7.47
N THR A 278 6.90 5.85 8.17
CA THR A 278 7.00 4.50 8.72
C THR A 278 6.05 3.63 7.93
N GLY A 279 6.54 2.50 7.39
CA GLY A 279 5.61 1.41 7.10
C GLY A 279 4.92 1.02 8.41
N GLY A 280 3.62 0.74 8.37
CA GLY A 280 2.81 0.52 9.56
C GLY A 280 3.36 -0.53 10.52
N SER A 281 2.69 -0.68 11.67
CA SER A 281 3.04 -1.69 12.68
C SER A 281 2.97 -3.13 12.17
N ALA A 282 2.31 -3.38 11.03
CA ALA A 282 2.46 -4.61 10.25
C ALA A 282 3.39 -4.33 9.06
N PRO A 283 4.24 -5.28 8.60
CA PRO A 283 5.06 -5.07 7.41
C PRO A 283 4.13 -4.79 6.23
N THR A 284 3.93 -3.51 5.93
CA THR A 284 3.15 -3.02 4.82
C THR A 284 3.93 -3.38 3.57
N CYS A 285 3.69 -4.59 3.06
CA CYS A 285 4.18 -4.96 1.75
C CYS A 285 3.46 -4.07 0.74
N ILE A 286 4.23 -3.32 -0.03
CA ILE A 286 3.72 -2.59 -1.18
C ILE A 286 3.37 -3.68 -2.20
N ALA A 287 2.11 -3.76 -2.60
CA ALA A 287 1.68 -4.85 -3.47
C ALA A 287 2.39 -4.75 -4.82
N THR A 288 2.47 -3.52 -5.34
CA THR A 288 3.04 -3.24 -6.65
C THR A 288 3.71 -1.86 -6.65
N PHE A 289 4.88 -1.77 -7.27
CA PHE A 289 5.56 -0.51 -7.57
C PHE A 289 5.56 -0.27 -9.09
N ASP A 290 4.98 0.83 -9.54
CA ASP A 290 5.01 1.26 -10.94
C ASP A 290 6.30 2.03 -11.23
N LEU A 291 7.11 1.53 -12.16
CA LEU A 291 8.34 2.16 -12.63
C LEU A 291 8.12 3.55 -13.22
N SER A 292 6.90 3.90 -13.60
CA SER A 292 6.53 5.26 -14.01
C SER A 292 6.86 6.29 -12.92
N ASN A 293 6.80 5.92 -11.63
CA ASN A 293 7.22 6.77 -10.52
C ASN A 293 8.69 7.12 -10.56
N LEU A 294 9.54 6.18 -10.97
CA LEU A 294 10.97 6.43 -11.18
C LEU A 294 11.18 7.30 -12.41
N PHE A 295 10.53 6.96 -13.52
CA PHE A 295 10.75 7.64 -14.81
C PHE A 295 10.30 9.10 -14.82
N ARG A 296 9.31 9.44 -13.99
CA ARG A 296 8.72 10.78 -13.92
C ARG A 296 9.07 11.54 -12.64
N LEU A 297 10.16 11.16 -11.96
CA LEU A 297 10.66 11.95 -10.84
C LEU A 297 10.93 13.40 -11.27
N PRO A 298 10.45 14.40 -10.52
CA PRO A 298 10.77 15.80 -10.77
C PRO A 298 12.29 16.03 -10.74
N ALA A 299 12.80 16.94 -11.58
CA ALA A 299 14.22 17.26 -11.61
C ALA A 299 14.71 17.87 -10.28
N ASP A 300 13.82 18.56 -9.59
CA ASP A 300 13.97 19.16 -8.27
C ASP A 300 13.51 18.24 -7.13
N ALA A 301 13.33 16.93 -7.39
CA ALA A 301 12.92 15.98 -6.36
C ALA A 301 13.87 16.05 -5.16
N THR A 302 13.30 16.33 -3.99
CA THR A 302 14.06 16.49 -2.77
C THR A 302 14.58 15.14 -2.26
N SER A 303 15.50 15.17 -1.28
CA SER A 303 15.93 13.95 -0.59
C SER A 303 14.76 13.21 0.07
N PHE A 304 13.69 13.90 0.47
CA PHE A 304 12.50 13.26 1.04
C PHE A 304 11.78 12.40 0.00
N ILE A 305 11.50 12.95 -1.19
CA ILE A 305 10.83 12.22 -2.28
C ILE A 305 11.70 11.04 -2.73
N LYS A 306 12.99 11.29 -3.00
CA LYS A 306 13.95 10.27 -3.45
C LYS A 306 14.01 9.09 -2.47
N GLN A 307 14.22 9.36 -1.18
CA GLN A 307 14.32 8.32 -0.15
C GLN A 307 12.99 7.58 0.06
N SER A 308 11.86 8.26 -0.09
CA SER A 308 10.54 7.63 0.02
C SER A 308 10.30 6.66 -1.13
N ILE A 309 10.63 7.04 -2.36
CA ILE A 309 10.54 6.16 -3.54
C ILE A 309 11.45 4.94 -3.41
N ILE A 310 12.69 5.10 -2.95
CA ILE A 310 13.61 3.98 -2.69
C ILE A 310 13.03 3.01 -1.66
N ARG A 311 12.44 3.52 -0.56
CA ARG A 311 11.82 2.67 0.47
C ARG A 311 10.57 1.95 -0.04
N LEU A 312 9.74 2.62 -0.84
CA LEU A 312 8.56 2.02 -1.47
C LEU A 312 8.95 0.86 -2.39
N ALA A 313 9.99 1.06 -3.20
CA ALA A 313 10.54 0.05 -4.09
C ALA A 313 11.09 -1.18 -3.34
N ALA A 314 11.88 -0.96 -2.29
CA ALA A 314 12.45 -2.04 -1.47
C ALA A 314 11.36 -2.87 -0.76
N ALA A 315 10.19 -2.28 -0.51
CA ALA A 315 9.05 -2.95 0.11
C ALA A 315 8.09 -3.62 -0.90
N ALA A 316 8.31 -3.48 -2.21
CA ALA A 316 7.40 -3.94 -3.25
C ALA A 316 7.51 -5.45 -3.51
N LEU A 317 6.36 -6.14 -3.59
CA LEU A 317 6.28 -7.56 -3.95
C LEU A 317 6.29 -7.79 -5.46
N THR A 318 5.81 -6.81 -6.21
CA THR A 318 5.79 -6.82 -7.67
C THR A 318 6.23 -5.47 -8.19
N VAL A 319 6.89 -5.47 -9.34
CA VAL A 319 7.24 -4.25 -10.07
C VAL A 319 6.52 -4.26 -11.40
N GLU A 320 5.86 -3.16 -11.75
CA GLU A 320 5.21 -3.03 -13.04
C GLU A 320 5.69 -1.79 -13.79
N TRP A 321 5.64 -1.82 -15.11
CA TRP A 321 5.67 -0.63 -15.93
C TRP A 321 4.40 -0.61 -16.75
N LYS A 322 3.47 0.27 -16.35
CA LYS A 322 2.22 0.47 -17.03
C LYS A 322 2.37 1.54 -18.10
N ILE A 323 2.53 1.13 -19.35
CA ILE A 323 2.66 2.07 -20.46
C ILE A 323 1.30 2.73 -20.70
N THR A 324 1.29 4.06 -20.62
CA THR A 324 0.11 4.91 -20.80
C THR A 324 0.22 5.74 -22.09
N PRO A 325 -0.89 6.33 -22.60
CA PRO A 325 -0.82 7.25 -23.73
C PRO A 325 0.20 8.38 -23.53
N ARG A 326 0.36 8.85 -22.30
CA ARG A 326 1.33 9.90 -21.95
C ARG A 326 2.76 9.46 -22.25
N ASP A 327 3.08 8.19 -22.08
CA ASP A 327 4.41 7.63 -22.34
C ASP A 327 4.72 7.51 -23.82
N THR A 328 3.71 7.62 -24.70
CA THR A 328 3.89 7.63 -26.16
C THR A 328 3.86 9.03 -26.75
N THR A 329 3.28 10.01 -26.05
CA THR A 329 3.21 11.41 -26.50
C THR A 329 4.32 12.28 -25.89
N ASP A 330 4.72 11.97 -24.66
CA ASP A 330 5.72 12.69 -23.88
C ASP A 330 6.86 11.71 -23.56
N LEU A 331 7.74 11.51 -24.55
CA LEU A 331 8.87 10.59 -24.48
C LEU A 331 10.05 11.12 -23.67
N GLN A 332 10.13 12.44 -23.46
CA GLN A 332 11.30 13.10 -22.89
C GLN A 332 11.71 12.53 -21.53
N PRO A 333 10.79 12.22 -20.59
CA PRO A 333 11.15 11.59 -19.31
C PRO A 333 11.74 10.18 -19.45
N LEU A 334 11.35 9.44 -20.50
CA LEU A 334 11.82 8.08 -20.76
C LEU A 334 13.17 8.08 -21.47
N GLU A 335 13.32 8.91 -22.50
CA GLU A 335 14.52 8.93 -23.35
C GLU A 335 15.68 9.77 -22.78
N THR A 336 15.36 10.78 -21.96
CA THR A 336 16.34 11.69 -21.36
C THR A 336 16.08 11.82 -19.86
N PRO A 337 16.44 10.79 -19.06
CA PRO A 337 16.25 10.85 -17.61
C PRO A 337 17.03 12.02 -17.02
N ASN A 338 16.37 12.80 -16.15
CA ASN A 338 17.03 13.86 -15.40
C ASN A 338 17.96 13.28 -14.32
N ASP A 339 18.75 14.13 -13.67
CA ASP A 339 19.76 13.66 -12.72
C ASP A 339 19.16 13.05 -11.44
N ALA A 340 17.97 13.50 -11.01
CA ALA A 340 17.25 12.87 -9.91
C ALA A 340 16.82 11.44 -10.25
N VAL A 341 16.33 11.21 -11.47
CA VAL A 341 15.99 9.87 -11.98
C VAL A 341 17.23 8.98 -11.99
N LYS A 342 18.37 9.47 -12.51
CA LYS A 342 19.63 8.70 -12.55
C LYS A 342 20.13 8.36 -11.15
N GLU A 343 20.11 9.31 -10.21
CA GLU A 343 20.51 9.12 -8.82
C GLU A 343 19.66 8.06 -8.12
N VAL A 344 18.34 8.15 -8.25
CA VAL A 344 17.43 7.16 -7.65
C VAL A 344 17.58 5.81 -8.35
N ALA A 345 17.65 5.76 -9.69
CA ALA A 345 17.84 4.51 -10.42
C ALA A 345 19.14 3.79 -10.01
N ALA A 346 20.22 4.52 -9.77
CA ALA A 346 21.49 3.93 -9.34
C ALA A 346 21.45 3.33 -7.92
N THR A 347 20.49 3.73 -7.08
CA THR A 347 20.42 3.36 -5.65
C THR A 347 19.20 2.53 -5.28
N ILE A 348 18.18 2.50 -6.13
CA ILE A 348 16.94 1.77 -5.90
C ILE A 348 17.19 0.26 -5.93
N SER A 349 16.53 -0.46 -5.01
CA SER A 349 16.49 -1.91 -4.99
C SER A 349 15.06 -2.39 -4.77
N PHE A 350 14.79 -3.60 -5.25
CA PHE A 350 13.50 -4.27 -5.18
C PHE A 350 13.68 -5.61 -4.45
N ASP A 351 14.09 -5.51 -3.17
CA ASP A 351 14.56 -6.64 -2.36
C ASP A 351 13.55 -7.78 -2.21
N LYS A 352 12.25 -7.47 -2.35
CA LYS A 352 11.14 -8.40 -2.19
C LYS A 352 10.38 -8.70 -3.48
N ALA A 353 10.78 -8.10 -4.60
CA ALA A 353 10.02 -8.21 -5.84
C ALA A 353 10.32 -9.53 -6.55
N GLU A 354 9.35 -10.44 -6.56
CA GLU A 354 9.50 -11.76 -7.21
C GLU A 354 9.19 -11.70 -8.72
N SER A 355 8.41 -10.70 -9.13
CA SER A 355 7.92 -10.55 -10.50
C SER A 355 8.02 -9.11 -10.99
N VAL A 356 8.44 -8.97 -12.25
CA VAL A 356 8.44 -7.72 -13.01
C VAL A 356 7.44 -7.85 -14.16
N ALA A 357 6.64 -6.83 -14.42
CA ALA A 357 5.63 -6.85 -15.48
C ALA A 357 5.69 -5.59 -16.35
N ILE A 358 5.52 -5.73 -17.66
CA ILE A 358 5.33 -4.62 -18.60
C ILE A 358 3.99 -4.83 -19.30
N HIS A 359 3.07 -3.88 -19.14
CA HIS A 359 1.74 -3.97 -19.73
C HIS A 359 1.22 -2.61 -20.16
N THR A 360 0.23 -2.62 -21.04
CA THR A 360 -0.55 -1.45 -21.45
C THR A 360 -1.94 -1.50 -20.86
N ARG A 361 -2.64 -0.36 -20.87
CA ARG A 361 -4.07 -0.34 -20.57
C ARG A 361 -4.83 -1.26 -21.52
N ARG A 362 -5.70 -2.12 -20.99
CA ARG A 362 -6.58 -2.97 -21.81
C ARG A 362 -7.33 -2.14 -22.83
N ASN A 363 -7.42 -2.64 -24.07
CA ASN A 363 -8.12 -2.04 -25.21
C ASN A 363 -7.51 -0.72 -25.71
N TRP A 364 -6.32 -0.35 -25.26
CA TRP A 364 -5.61 0.79 -25.84
C TRP A 364 -4.80 0.32 -27.07
N GLN A 365 -5.04 0.96 -28.21
CA GLN A 365 -4.23 0.82 -29.42
C GLN A 365 -3.15 1.91 -29.40
N PRO A 366 -1.89 1.56 -29.09
CA PRO A 366 -0.84 2.54 -29.02
C PRO A 366 -0.37 2.96 -30.42
N PRO A 367 0.20 4.18 -30.57
CA PRO A 367 0.87 4.58 -31.80
C PRO A 367 2.09 3.70 -32.08
N LEU A 368 2.62 3.76 -33.32
CA LEU A 368 3.78 2.97 -33.77
C LEU A 368 5.10 3.28 -33.02
N LEU A 369 5.13 4.32 -32.20
CA LEU A 369 6.34 4.77 -31.52
C LEU A 369 6.57 3.97 -30.23
N ILE A 370 7.69 3.25 -30.17
CA ILE A 370 8.05 2.39 -29.05
C ILE A 370 8.91 3.20 -28.05
N PRO A 371 8.43 3.42 -26.81
CA PRO A 371 9.19 4.18 -25.81
C PRO A 371 10.48 3.46 -25.39
N ARG A 372 11.55 4.23 -25.17
CA ARG A 372 12.85 3.74 -24.67
C ARG A 372 13.11 4.27 -23.26
N PRO A 373 12.83 3.48 -22.20
CA PRO A 373 13.04 3.92 -20.82
C PRO A 373 14.52 3.85 -20.43
N ARG A 374 15.32 4.84 -20.83
CA ARG A 374 16.77 4.91 -20.54
C ARG A 374 17.11 4.94 -19.05
N ALA A 375 16.15 5.32 -18.20
CA ALA A 375 16.30 5.17 -16.76
C ALA A 375 16.66 3.73 -16.32
N LEU A 376 16.22 2.71 -17.07
CA LEU A 376 16.57 1.31 -16.80
C LEU A 376 18.07 1.03 -16.97
N GLU A 377 18.78 1.78 -17.82
CA GLU A 377 20.22 1.61 -18.04
C GLU A 377 21.04 1.97 -16.79
N HIS A 378 20.47 2.81 -15.92
CA HIS A 378 21.08 3.27 -14.68
C HIS A 378 20.79 2.37 -13.46
N LEU A 379 19.89 1.39 -13.59
CA LEU A 379 19.63 0.43 -12.52
C LEU A 379 20.86 -0.46 -12.29
N ALA A 380 21.21 -0.67 -11.02
CA ALA A 380 22.26 -1.61 -10.65
C ALA A 380 21.86 -3.05 -11.03
N ASN A 381 22.82 -3.88 -11.46
CA ASN A 381 22.57 -5.31 -11.76
C ASN A 381 22.09 -6.12 -10.53
N SER A 382 22.12 -5.54 -9.33
CA SER A 382 21.60 -6.12 -8.10
C SER A 382 20.22 -5.57 -7.71
N ALA A 383 19.57 -4.77 -8.57
CA ALA A 383 18.30 -4.12 -8.23
C ALA A 383 17.17 -5.14 -7.99
N PHE A 384 17.23 -6.34 -8.58
CA PHE A 384 16.21 -7.38 -8.46
C PHE A 384 16.79 -8.71 -7.95
N PRO A 385 17.21 -8.82 -6.68
CA PRO A 385 17.93 -9.99 -6.18
C PRO A 385 17.11 -11.29 -6.15
N VAL A 386 15.78 -11.16 -6.03
CA VAL A 386 14.84 -12.29 -5.88
C VAL A 386 13.88 -12.46 -7.06
N ALA A 387 13.90 -11.56 -8.05
CA ALA A 387 12.99 -11.66 -9.18
C ALA A 387 13.32 -12.90 -10.02
N THR A 388 12.28 -13.65 -10.38
CA THR A 388 12.40 -14.85 -11.22
C THR A 388 11.46 -14.83 -12.41
N SER A 389 10.64 -13.78 -12.54
CA SER A 389 9.63 -13.67 -13.58
C SER A 389 9.62 -12.28 -14.21
N LEU A 390 9.60 -12.22 -15.54
CA LEU A 390 9.34 -11.04 -16.35
C LEU A 390 8.13 -11.30 -17.24
N SER A 391 7.02 -10.63 -16.95
CA SER A 391 5.82 -10.68 -17.81
C SER A 391 5.80 -9.50 -18.78
N VAL A 392 5.54 -9.77 -20.06
CA VAL A 392 5.43 -8.75 -21.10
C VAL A 392 4.13 -8.98 -21.86
N THR A 393 3.21 -8.02 -21.79
CA THR A 393 1.86 -8.18 -22.38
C THR A 393 1.56 -7.16 -23.48
N THR A 394 2.58 -6.45 -23.95
CA THR A 394 2.44 -5.34 -24.90
C THR A 394 3.70 -5.19 -25.72
N THR A 395 3.57 -4.96 -27.04
CA THR A 395 4.67 -4.75 -28.00
C THR A 395 5.50 -3.49 -27.72
N LEU A 396 4.91 -2.51 -27.03
CA LEU A 396 5.59 -1.25 -26.67
C LEU A 396 6.71 -1.43 -25.65
N GLY A 397 6.73 -2.57 -24.94
CA GLY A 397 7.72 -2.86 -23.92
C GLY A 397 9.05 -3.39 -24.45
N SER A 398 9.23 -3.56 -25.78
CA SER A 398 10.39 -4.24 -26.37
C SER A 398 11.73 -3.67 -25.95
N HIS A 399 11.87 -2.35 -25.95
CA HIS A 399 13.11 -1.70 -25.53
C HIS A 399 13.41 -1.80 -24.02
N ALA A 400 12.45 -2.22 -23.18
CA ALA A 400 12.69 -2.45 -21.76
C ALA A 400 13.12 -3.88 -21.44
N VAL A 401 12.85 -4.84 -22.33
CA VAL A 401 13.08 -6.26 -22.04
C VAL A 401 14.57 -6.56 -21.87
N ALA A 402 15.42 -6.15 -22.82
CA ALA A 402 16.85 -6.43 -22.73
C ALA A 402 17.52 -5.80 -21.48
N PRO A 403 17.27 -4.52 -21.14
CA PRO A 403 17.73 -3.95 -19.88
C PRO A 403 17.26 -4.74 -18.65
N LEU A 404 15.98 -5.08 -18.56
CA LEU A 404 15.43 -5.80 -17.40
C LEU A 404 16.00 -7.21 -17.26
N VAL A 405 16.14 -7.96 -18.35
CA VAL A 405 16.73 -9.30 -18.30
C VAL A 405 18.19 -9.26 -17.87
N ARG A 406 18.95 -8.26 -18.33
CA ARG A 406 20.32 -8.03 -17.86
C ARG A 406 20.37 -7.79 -16.36
N ILE A 407 19.45 -6.98 -15.83
CA ILE A 407 19.42 -6.60 -14.42
C ILE A 407 18.95 -7.76 -13.53
N ILE A 408 17.91 -8.50 -13.94
CA ILE A 408 17.37 -9.62 -13.16
C ILE A 408 18.32 -10.83 -13.19
N GLY A 409 19.01 -11.03 -14.32
CA GLY A 409 19.83 -12.22 -14.58
C GLY A 409 19.05 -13.23 -15.40
N ALA A 410 19.50 -13.46 -16.64
CA ALA A 410 18.80 -14.31 -17.60
C ALA A 410 18.67 -15.77 -17.13
N ASP A 411 19.69 -16.28 -16.45
CA ASP A 411 19.82 -17.68 -16.01
C ASP A 411 18.75 -18.15 -15.01
N ARG A 412 18.08 -17.21 -14.35
CA ARG A 412 17.01 -17.49 -13.37
C ARG A 412 15.63 -17.02 -13.85
N LEU A 413 15.57 -16.42 -15.04
CA LEU A 413 14.40 -15.68 -15.48
C LEU A 413 13.41 -16.54 -16.26
N GLN A 414 12.16 -16.52 -15.82
CA GLN A 414 11.01 -16.96 -16.61
C GLN A 414 10.46 -15.74 -17.37
N VAL A 415 10.34 -15.85 -18.69
CA VAL A 415 9.75 -14.78 -19.52
C VAL A 415 8.34 -15.21 -19.91
N ASP A 416 7.34 -14.38 -19.61
CA ASP A 416 5.92 -14.73 -19.74
C ASP A 416 5.14 -13.72 -20.59
N ALA A 417 4.58 -14.21 -21.70
CA ALA A 417 3.51 -13.55 -22.43
C ALA A 417 2.25 -13.55 -21.57
N GLY A 418 1.83 -12.42 -21.03
CA GLY A 418 0.61 -12.38 -20.20
C GLY A 418 -0.66 -12.80 -20.95
N SER A 419 -1.83 -12.37 -20.47
CA SER A 419 -3.10 -12.87 -21.00
C SER A 419 -3.43 -12.46 -22.45
N VAL A 420 -2.59 -11.68 -23.12
CA VAL A 420 -2.84 -11.15 -24.47
C VAL A 420 -1.82 -11.77 -25.44
N PRO A 421 -2.26 -12.43 -26.52
CA PRO A 421 -1.34 -12.92 -27.54
C PRO A 421 -0.61 -11.74 -28.19
N LEU A 422 0.68 -11.91 -28.46
CA LEU A 422 1.46 -10.96 -29.28
C LEU A 422 1.67 -11.56 -30.67
N SER A 423 1.84 -10.71 -31.69
CA SER A 423 2.20 -11.18 -33.02
C SER A 423 3.55 -11.90 -32.99
N ALA A 424 3.74 -12.85 -33.90
CA ALA A 424 5.00 -13.57 -34.01
C ALA A 424 6.19 -12.65 -34.38
N GLU A 425 5.94 -11.56 -35.11
CA GLU A 425 6.94 -10.51 -35.36
C GLU A 425 7.36 -9.76 -34.09
N ALA A 426 6.40 -9.44 -33.23
CA ALA A 426 6.71 -8.79 -31.95
C ALA A 426 7.62 -9.68 -31.10
N TRP A 427 7.32 -10.98 -31.02
CA TRP A 427 8.19 -11.96 -30.37
C TRP A 427 9.58 -12.03 -30.98
N SER A 428 9.71 -11.96 -32.31
CA SER A 428 11.03 -11.87 -32.96
C SER A 428 11.82 -10.67 -32.47
N ALA A 429 11.19 -9.50 -32.37
CA ALA A 429 11.83 -8.29 -31.90
C ALA A 429 12.28 -8.45 -30.43
N TYR A 430 11.43 -9.00 -29.56
CA TYR A 430 11.79 -9.29 -28.16
C TYR A 430 13.00 -10.22 -28.04
N LEU A 431 12.96 -11.34 -28.75
CA LEU A 431 14.02 -12.34 -28.69
C LEU A 431 15.31 -11.78 -29.31
N ALA A 432 15.23 -10.97 -30.36
CA ALA A 432 16.40 -10.30 -30.94
C ALA A 432 17.04 -9.30 -29.95
N GLU A 433 16.22 -8.53 -29.23
CA GLU A 433 16.70 -7.56 -28.22
C GLU A 433 17.38 -8.26 -27.02
N LEU A 434 16.86 -9.42 -26.58
CA LEU A 434 17.54 -10.24 -25.56
C LEU A 434 18.94 -10.66 -26.01
N GLY A 435 19.11 -10.85 -27.31
CA GLY A 435 20.37 -11.13 -27.96
C GLY A 435 20.91 -12.54 -27.66
N ARG A 436 21.98 -12.87 -28.39
CA ARG A 436 22.62 -14.18 -28.37
C ARG A 436 23.11 -14.63 -27.00
N ALA A 437 23.59 -13.69 -26.18
CA ALA A 437 24.25 -13.99 -24.92
C ALA A 437 23.27 -14.44 -23.82
N ALA A 438 21.98 -14.08 -23.95
CA ALA A 438 20.98 -14.44 -22.97
C ALA A 438 20.64 -15.95 -23.00
N ARG A 439 20.37 -16.49 -21.82
CA ARG A 439 19.89 -17.85 -21.60
C ARG A 439 18.59 -17.78 -20.83
N VAL A 440 17.49 -18.23 -21.41
CA VAL A 440 16.16 -18.19 -20.80
C VAL A 440 15.75 -19.62 -20.47
N PRO A 441 15.66 -20.00 -19.18
CA PRO A 441 15.22 -21.34 -18.79
C PRO A 441 13.82 -21.68 -19.30
N LEU A 442 12.86 -20.76 -19.12
CA LEU A 442 11.46 -20.96 -19.47
C LEU A 442 10.89 -19.73 -20.16
N LEU A 443 10.32 -19.94 -21.34
CA LEU A 443 9.63 -18.92 -22.11
C LEU A 443 8.17 -19.34 -22.30
N ARG A 444 7.23 -18.64 -21.65
CA ARG A 444 5.80 -18.82 -21.90
C ARG A 444 5.36 -17.87 -23.01
N LEU A 445 4.96 -18.44 -24.14
CA LEU A 445 4.58 -17.75 -25.35
C LEU A 445 3.07 -17.80 -25.55
N ARG A 446 2.48 -16.64 -25.78
CA ARG A 446 1.14 -16.51 -26.34
C ARG A 446 1.26 -15.77 -27.66
N VAL A 447 1.04 -16.50 -28.76
CA VAL A 447 1.33 -16.02 -30.12
C VAL A 447 0.04 -15.95 -30.92
N GLU A 448 -0.19 -14.81 -31.56
CA GLU A 448 -1.12 -14.67 -32.67
C GLU A 448 -0.32 -14.78 -33.97
N GLY A 449 -0.64 -15.79 -34.78
CA GLY A 449 0.01 -15.99 -36.06
C GLY A 449 -0.35 -14.89 -37.06
N ASP A 450 0.48 -14.77 -38.09
CA ASP A 450 0.33 -13.84 -39.20
C ASP A 450 -0.09 -14.61 -40.47
N GLU A 451 -0.96 -14.01 -41.28
CA GLU A 451 -1.37 -14.51 -42.60
C GLU A 451 -0.17 -14.61 -43.56
N SER A 452 0.88 -13.82 -43.34
CA SER A 452 2.12 -13.85 -44.13
C SER A 452 2.91 -15.16 -43.99
N GLY A 453 2.65 -15.95 -42.95
CA GLY A 453 3.29 -17.25 -42.71
C GLY A 453 3.82 -17.42 -41.28
N PRO A 454 4.38 -18.61 -40.97
CA PRO A 454 5.07 -18.84 -39.71
C PRO A 454 6.38 -18.05 -39.70
N VAL A 455 6.77 -17.56 -38.53
CA VAL A 455 7.99 -16.75 -38.41
C VAL A 455 9.24 -17.61 -38.33
N ASP A 456 10.27 -17.23 -39.08
CA ASP A 456 11.55 -17.93 -39.22
C ASP A 456 12.50 -17.76 -38.01
N TRP A 457 12.00 -17.93 -36.77
CA TRP A 457 12.84 -17.85 -35.57
C TRP A 457 14.00 -18.84 -35.61
N GLY A 458 13.72 -20.03 -36.11
CA GLY A 458 14.68 -21.12 -36.22
C GLY A 458 15.84 -20.88 -37.19
N ASP A 459 15.66 -20.01 -38.16
CA ASP A 459 16.66 -19.72 -39.19
C ASP A 459 17.58 -18.56 -38.80
N ARG A 460 17.36 -17.97 -37.62
CA ARG A 460 18.21 -16.92 -37.02
C ARG A 460 18.81 -17.33 -35.66
N PRO A 461 19.37 -18.56 -35.51
CA PRO A 461 19.80 -19.07 -34.21
C PRO A 461 20.95 -18.26 -33.58
N ASP A 462 21.69 -17.50 -34.39
CA ASP A 462 22.76 -16.62 -33.92
C ASP A 462 22.28 -15.27 -33.38
N ALA A 463 21.07 -14.84 -33.74
CA ALA A 463 20.49 -13.57 -33.30
C ALA A 463 19.64 -13.70 -32.04
N LEU A 464 19.19 -14.92 -31.71
CA LEU A 464 18.23 -15.18 -30.63
C LEU A 464 18.90 -15.74 -29.36
N PRO A 465 18.28 -15.62 -28.18
CA PRO A 465 18.75 -16.21 -26.95
C PRO A 465 18.73 -17.73 -27.00
N THR A 466 19.47 -18.34 -26.08
CA THR A 466 19.34 -19.78 -25.81
C THR A 466 18.11 -20.01 -24.94
N ILE A 467 17.15 -20.81 -25.38
CA ILE A 467 15.91 -21.07 -24.65
C ILE A 467 15.83 -22.56 -24.34
N SER A 468 15.63 -22.94 -23.07
CA SER A 468 15.59 -24.37 -22.69
C SER A 468 14.19 -24.97 -22.81
N GLU A 469 13.19 -24.26 -22.28
CA GLU A 469 11.80 -24.70 -22.29
C GLU A 469 10.88 -23.62 -22.87
N ILE A 470 9.92 -24.04 -23.69
CA ILE A 470 8.85 -23.18 -24.22
C ILE A 470 7.50 -23.74 -23.81
N GLN A 471 6.63 -22.89 -23.28
CA GLN A 471 5.20 -23.16 -23.09
C GLN A 471 4.42 -22.31 -24.08
N LEU A 472 3.85 -22.93 -25.11
CA LEU A 472 3.24 -22.25 -26.25
C LEU A 472 1.72 -22.31 -26.18
N TYR A 473 1.08 -21.15 -26.30
CA TYR A 473 -0.30 -20.99 -26.74
C TYR A 473 -0.28 -20.29 -28.10
N LEU A 474 -0.72 -20.99 -29.15
CA LEU A 474 -0.75 -20.46 -30.51
C LEU A 474 -2.20 -20.27 -30.97
N LYS A 475 -2.53 -19.07 -31.44
CA LYS A 475 -3.75 -18.79 -32.20
C LYS A 475 -3.37 -18.69 -33.67
N VAL A 476 -3.83 -19.68 -34.46
CA VAL A 476 -3.65 -19.69 -35.92
C VAL A 476 -4.61 -18.66 -36.55
N PRO A 477 -4.16 -17.85 -37.52
CA PRO A 477 -4.99 -16.81 -38.14
C PRO A 477 -6.09 -17.40 -39.05
N GLU A 478 -7.27 -16.77 -39.05
CA GLU A 478 -8.44 -17.13 -39.86
C GLU A 478 -8.25 -16.68 -41.33
N GLY A 479 -7.32 -17.30 -42.04
CA GLY A 479 -7.00 -16.89 -43.40
C GLY A 479 -5.86 -17.66 -44.06
N VAL A 480 -5.14 -18.47 -43.28
CA VAL A 480 -4.12 -19.35 -43.84
C VAL A 480 -4.78 -20.48 -44.65
N PRO A 481 -4.20 -20.88 -45.81
CA PRO A 481 -4.78 -21.93 -46.65
C PRO A 481 -5.00 -23.27 -45.94
N SER A 482 -4.21 -23.53 -44.90
CA SER A 482 -4.27 -24.75 -44.09
C SER A 482 -3.74 -24.45 -42.69
N GLU A 483 -4.63 -24.45 -41.70
CA GLU A 483 -4.26 -24.27 -40.28
C GLU A 483 -3.27 -25.36 -39.83
N ASP A 484 -3.44 -26.58 -40.34
CA ASP A 484 -2.61 -27.74 -40.02
C ASP A 484 -1.17 -27.53 -40.52
N ASP A 485 -1.00 -27.02 -41.75
CA ASP A 485 0.31 -26.73 -42.31
C ASP A 485 0.97 -25.54 -41.61
N TYR A 486 0.21 -24.49 -41.28
CA TYR A 486 0.71 -23.34 -40.53
C TYR A 486 1.22 -23.75 -39.15
N PHE A 487 0.39 -24.48 -38.39
CA PHE A 487 0.75 -24.99 -37.07
C PHE A 487 2.01 -25.84 -37.15
N TYR A 488 2.06 -26.80 -38.08
CA TYR A 488 3.20 -27.71 -38.20
C TYR A 488 4.49 -26.95 -38.56
N ALA A 489 4.43 -26.03 -39.52
CA ALA A 489 5.58 -25.22 -39.90
C ALA A 489 6.04 -24.29 -38.76
N PHE A 490 5.12 -23.72 -37.99
CA PHE A 490 5.45 -22.93 -36.80
C PHE A 490 6.20 -23.76 -35.75
N ILE A 491 5.73 -24.97 -35.43
CA ILE A 491 6.43 -25.89 -34.52
C ILE A 491 7.82 -26.24 -35.06
N GLN A 492 7.97 -26.53 -36.36
CA GLN A 492 9.27 -26.81 -36.96
C GLN A 492 10.26 -25.64 -36.77
N GLN A 493 9.80 -24.40 -36.90
CA GLN A 493 10.64 -23.23 -36.65
C GLN A 493 11.04 -23.08 -35.17
N LEU A 494 10.14 -23.37 -34.23
CA LEU A 494 10.47 -23.36 -32.80
C LEU A 494 11.54 -24.38 -32.44
N LEU A 495 11.46 -25.60 -32.98
CA LEU A 495 12.35 -26.69 -32.63
C LEU A 495 13.81 -26.47 -33.07
N LYS A 496 14.04 -25.53 -33.98
CA LYS A 496 15.38 -25.08 -34.39
C LYS A 496 16.01 -24.09 -33.41
N LEU A 497 15.26 -23.55 -32.44
CA LEU A 497 15.79 -22.62 -31.44
C LEU A 497 16.92 -23.26 -30.62
N ARG A 498 17.98 -22.47 -30.40
CA ARG A 498 19.18 -22.97 -29.73
C ARG A 498 18.89 -23.30 -28.27
N GLY A 499 19.30 -24.49 -27.85
CA GLY A 499 19.20 -24.94 -26.48
C GLY A 499 17.85 -25.53 -26.09
N LEU A 500 16.87 -25.53 -26.99
CA LEU A 500 15.53 -26.05 -26.68
C LEU A 500 15.62 -27.54 -26.37
N THR A 501 15.13 -27.91 -25.19
CA THR A 501 15.01 -29.29 -24.72
C THR A 501 13.56 -29.71 -24.56
N ARG A 502 12.67 -28.75 -24.30
CA ARG A 502 11.24 -29.01 -24.08
C ARG A 502 10.35 -27.95 -24.72
N LEU A 503 9.31 -28.39 -25.41
CA LEU A 503 8.23 -27.54 -25.92
C LEU A 503 6.90 -28.14 -25.48
N GLU A 504 6.08 -27.38 -24.77
CA GLU A 504 4.75 -27.76 -24.32
C GLU A 504 3.71 -26.88 -25.01
N VAL A 505 2.76 -27.48 -25.73
CA VAL A 505 1.71 -26.76 -26.45
C VAL A 505 0.39 -26.85 -25.66
N PHE A 506 -0.09 -25.69 -25.23
CA PHE A 506 -1.36 -25.47 -24.57
C PHE A 506 -2.39 -25.04 -25.62
N GLU A 507 -3.34 -25.92 -25.91
CA GLU A 507 -4.39 -25.65 -26.87
C GLU A 507 -5.77 -25.62 -26.23
N PRO A 508 -6.68 -24.74 -26.70
CA PRO A 508 -8.07 -24.78 -26.29
C PRO A 508 -8.79 -26.07 -26.70
N VAL A 509 -8.55 -26.64 -27.90
CA VAL A 509 -9.29 -27.82 -28.39
C VAL A 509 -8.55 -28.55 -29.52
N GLY A 510 -8.04 -29.77 -29.28
CA GLY A 510 -7.88 -30.90 -30.23
C GLY A 510 -7.01 -30.80 -31.51
N THR A 511 -6.74 -29.62 -32.05
CA THR A 511 -6.16 -29.42 -33.39
C THR A 511 -4.69 -29.86 -33.46
N SER A 512 -3.82 -29.40 -32.56
CA SER A 512 -2.40 -29.76 -32.46
C SER A 512 -2.19 -31.27 -32.40
N ARG A 513 -2.99 -31.97 -31.58
CA ARG A 513 -2.93 -33.43 -31.43
C ARG A 513 -3.25 -34.12 -32.75
N ARG A 514 -4.29 -33.68 -33.46
CA ARG A 514 -4.69 -34.23 -34.76
C ARG A 514 -3.58 -34.02 -35.79
N VAL A 515 -3.05 -32.80 -35.88
CA VAL A 515 -1.99 -32.43 -36.83
C VAL A 515 -0.74 -33.26 -36.59
N LEU A 516 -0.24 -33.28 -35.35
CA LEU A 516 1.00 -33.97 -35.01
C LEU A 516 0.87 -35.49 -35.12
N ARG A 517 -0.29 -36.10 -34.79
CA ARG A 517 -0.51 -37.53 -35.05
C ARG A 517 -0.52 -37.87 -36.53
N THR A 518 -1.08 -36.99 -37.36
CA THR A 518 -1.18 -37.21 -38.80
C THR A 518 0.17 -37.04 -39.49
N ARG A 519 0.94 -36.01 -39.10
CA ARG A 519 2.23 -35.66 -39.72
C ARG A 519 3.42 -36.41 -39.11
N CYS A 520 3.32 -36.84 -37.86
CA CYS A 520 4.37 -37.55 -37.13
C CYS A 520 3.83 -38.88 -36.56
N PRO A 521 3.51 -39.88 -37.41
CA PRO A 521 2.95 -41.15 -36.95
C PRO A 521 3.87 -41.90 -35.97
N ASP A 522 5.19 -41.74 -36.13
CA ASP A 522 6.22 -42.32 -35.25
C ASP A 522 6.43 -41.54 -33.94
N LYS A 523 5.61 -40.50 -33.71
CA LYS A 523 5.71 -39.59 -32.55
C LYS A 523 7.05 -38.88 -32.46
N THR A 524 7.68 -38.58 -33.58
CA THR A 524 8.94 -37.83 -33.64
C THR A 524 8.88 -36.69 -34.65
N ILE A 525 9.51 -35.57 -34.33
CA ILE A 525 9.71 -34.43 -35.22
C ILE A 525 11.14 -33.92 -35.08
N GLY A 526 11.95 -34.11 -36.13
CA GLY A 526 13.40 -33.91 -36.04
C GLY A 526 14.02 -34.78 -34.94
N ASN A 527 14.67 -34.15 -33.97
CA ASN A 527 15.27 -34.79 -32.79
C ASN A 527 14.42 -34.66 -31.52
N PHE A 528 13.10 -34.47 -31.66
CA PHE A 528 12.16 -34.42 -30.54
C PHE A 528 11.18 -35.58 -30.60
N THR A 529 10.83 -36.12 -29.43
CA THR A 529 9.74 -37.10 -29.22
C THR A 529 8.50 -36.39 -28.74
N ILE A 530 7.33 -36.85 -29.18
CA ILE A 530 6.03 -36.25 -28.92
C ILE A 530 5.26 -37.12 -27.92
N ASP A 531 4.91 -36.54 -26.78
CA ASP A 531 3.97 -37.10 -25.81
C ASP A 531 2.61 -36.39 -25.92
N PHE A 532 1.56 -37.20 -25.91
CA PHE A 532 0.17 -36.76 -25.98
C PHE A 532 -0.57 -36.92 -24.63
N SER A 533 0.13 -37.30 -23.55
CA SER A 533 -0.44 -37.46 -22.21
C SER A 533 -0.68 -36.10 -21.53
N GLY A 534 -1.88 -35.54 -21.71
CA GLY A 534 -2.22 -34.20 -21.21
C GLY A 534 -1.97 -33.08 -22.22
N SER A 535 -1.21 -32.05 -21.90
CA SER A 535 -0.72 -31.10 -22.92
C SER A 535 0.14 -31.83 -23.96
N VAL A 536 0.27 -31.29 -25.17
CA VAL A 536 1.18 -31.89 -26.16
C VAL A 536 2.60 -31.49 -25.80
N GLN A 537 3.45 -32.45 -25.48
CA GLN A 537 4.82 -32.20 -25.05
C GLN A 537 5.82 -32.77 -26.06
N LEU A 538 6.79 -31.95 -26.45
CA LEU A 538 7.88 -32.31 -27.32
C LEU A 538 9.17 -32.25 -26.50
N SER A 539 9.86 -33.37 -26.36
CA SER A 539 11.11 -33.48 -25.59
C SER A 539 12.26 -33.92 -26.47
N ARG A 540 13.40 -33.23 -26.38
CA ARG A 540 14.58 -33.54 -27.19
C ARG A 540 15.12 -34.91 -26.83
N THR A 541 15.28 -35.77 -27.82
CA THR A 541 15.93 -37.07 -27.62
C THR A 541 17.42 -36.86 -27.51
N TRP A 542 17.97 -37.09 -26.32
CA TRP A 542 19.39 -37.35 -26.23
C TRP A 542 19.65 -38.67 -26.95
N PRO A 543 20.56 -38.72 -27.93
CA PRO A 543 21.02 -40.02 -28.43
C PRO A 543 21.43 -40.79 -27.19
N ALA A 544 20.85 -41.97 -26.98
CA ALA A 544 21.22 -42.84 -25.88
C ALA A 544 22.74 -42.92 -25.93
N THR A 545 23.42 -42.23 -25.02
CA THR A 545 24.87 -42.21 -24.97
C THR A 545 25.23 -43.68 -24.90
N GLN A 546 25.89 -44.18 -25.96
CA GLN A 546 26.45 -45.52 -25.98
C GLN A 546 27.11 -45.67 -24.63
N SER A 547 26.53 -46.57 -23.83
CA SER A 547 26.85 -46.73 -22.44
C SER A 547 28.35 -46.80 -22.28
N ASP A 548 28.83 -46.11 -21.25
CA ASP A 548 30.18 -45.89 -20.72
C ASP A 548 30.96 -47.20 -20.45
N THR A 549 30.93 -48.14 -21.39
CA THR A 549 31.35 -49.54 -21.28
C THR A 549 32.69 -49.77 -21.97
N GLN A 550 33.33 -48.74 -22.53
CA GLN A 550 34.64 -48.82 -23.19
C GLN A 550 35.76 -47.98 -22.57
N LEU A 551 35.60 -47.51 -21.32
CA LEU A 551 36.69 -46.90 -20.54
C LEU A 551 37.21 -47.80 -19.40
N LYS A 552 37.04 -49.12 -19.54
CA LYS A 552 37.79 -50.15 -18.81
C LYS A 552 38.24 -51.26 -19.76
N ARG A 553 39.24 -50.98 -20.59
CA ARG A 553 40.20 -51.98 -21.09
C ARG A 553 41.56 -51.35 -21.23
#